data_AF-A0A0Q6S1W5-F1
#
_entry.id   AF-A0A0Q6S1W5-F1
#
_cell.length_a   1.000
_cell.length_b   1.000
_cell.length_c   1.000
_cell.angle_alpha   90.00
_cell.angle_beta   90.00
_cell.angle_gamma   90.00
#
_symmetry.space_group_name_H-M   'P 1'
#
loop_
_entity.id
_entity.type
_entity.pdbx_description
1 polymer ?
#
loop_
_entity_poly.entity_id
_entity_poly.type
_entity_poly.pdbx_seq_one_letter_code
_entity_poly.pdbx_strand_id
1 'polypeptide(L)'
;MADYQPKYQWHRTELDENDPPRDTDWIGMDGELMIGRIRREFHGPVKGKWHWASWFPKTHIGARPMPNAGYADTARIATQKVEEQWELCLRVMTPRDPQGRKP
;
A
#
# COMPACT_ATOMS: atom_id res chain seq x y z
N MET A 1 7.62 22.61 -7.10
CA MET A 1 7.71 21.15 -6.91
C MET A 1 6.29 20.62 -7.05
N ALA A 2 6.03 19.71 -7.99
CA ALA A 2 4.67 19.19 -8.13
C ALA A 2 4.34 18.29 -6.94
N ASP A 3 3.21 18.53 -6.28
CA ASP A 3 2.71 17.65 -5.21
C ASP A 3 2.41 16.27 -5.80
N TYR A 4 2.91 15.23 -5.13
CA TYR A 4 2.73 13.85 -5.58
C TYR A 4 1.24 13.47 -5.66
N GLN A 5 0.86 12.81 -6.77
CA GLN A 5 -0.46 12.24 -7.00
C GLN A 5 -0.36 10.71 -7.03
N PRO A 6 -1.30 9.98 -6.37
CA PRO A 6 -1.33 8.52 -6.42
C PRO A 6 -1.45 7.99 -7.85
N LYS A 7 -0.67 6.95 -8.17
CA LYS A 7 -0.69 6.26 -9.46
C LYS A 7 -1.71 5.12 -9.48
N TYR A 8 -2.01 4.56 -8.31
CA TYR A 8 -2.90 3.42 -8.13
C TYR A 8 -4.26 3.84 -7.56
N GLN A 9 -5.23 2.93 -7.60
CA GLN A 9 -6.57 3.19 -7.06
C GLN A 9 -6.54 3.04 -5.54
N TRP A 10 -7.17 3.98 -4.83
CA TRP A 10 -7.26 3.95 -3.37
C TRP A 10 -8.71 4.00 -2.94
N HIS A 11 -9.11 3.03 -2.14
CA HIS A 11 -10.47 2.91 -1.62
C HIS A 11 -10.45 3.04 -0.11
N ARG A 12 -11.50 3.62 0.45
CA ARG A 12 -11.69 3.64 1.90
C ARG A 12 -11.90 2.20 2.37
N THR A 13 -11.30 1.85 3.49
CA THR A 13 -11.56 0.55 4.12
C THR A 13 -12.95 0.61 4.76
N GLU A 14 -13.87 -0.21 4.27
CA GLU A 14 -15.22 -0.39 4.85
C GLU A 14 -15.30 -1.80 5.44
N LEU A 15 -15.54 -1.90 6.75
CA LEU A 15 -15.64 -3.20 7.43
C LEU A 15 -17.01 -3.86 7.27
N ASP A 16 -18.08 -3.05 7.31
CA ASP A 16 -19.46 -3.46 7.10
C ASP A 16 -20.34 -2.26 6.70
N GLU A 17 -21.60 -2.50 6.38
CA GLU A 17 -22.57 -1.48 5.94
C GLU A 17 -22.83 -0.38 7.00
N ASN A 18 -22.49 -0.63 8.26
CA ASN A 18 -22.67 0.31 9.37
C ASN A 18 -21.37 1.03 9.76
N ASP A 19 -20.23 0.73 9.11
CA ASP A 19 -18.97 1.40 9.37
C ASP A 19 -18.96 2.76 8.66
N PRO A 20 -19.10 3.89 9.39
CA PRO A 20 -19.15 5.19 8.76
C PRO A 20 -17.83 5.44 8.03
N PRO A 21 -17.85 5.87 6.75
CA PRO A 21 -16.64 6.03 5.97
C PRO A 21 -15.72 7.07 6.63
N ARG A 22 -14.54 6.63 7.08
CA ARG A 22 -13.53 7.51 7.67
C ARG A 22 -12.40 7.73 6.68
N ASP A 23 -12.03 9.00 6.47
CA ASP A 23 -10.85 9.40 5.68
C ASP A 23 -9.52 9.08 6.37
N THR A 24 -9.48 8.03 7.20
CA THR A 24 -8.38 7.68 8.08
C THR A 24 -7.87 6.26 7.86
N ASP A 25 -8.46 5.53 6.92
CA ASP A 25 -8.06 4.17 6.58
C ASP A 25 -8.34 3.88 5.09
N TRP A 26 -7.30 3.50 4.36
CA TRP A 26 -7.39 3.30 2.91
C TRP A 26 -6.56 2.11 2.46
N ILE A 27 -7.06 1.41 1.45
CA ILE A 27 -6.39 0.30 0.78
C ILE A 27 -6.08 0.71 -0.66
N GLY A 28 -4.84 0.45 -1.08
CA GLY A 28 -4.40 0.65 -2.46
C GLY A 28 -4.59 -0.62 -3.29
N MET A 29 -4.95 -0.43 -4.56
CA MET A 29 -5.23 -1.49 -5.53
C MET A 29 -4.55 -1.23 -6.89
N ASP A 30 -3.92 -2.28 -7.43
CA ASP A 30 -3.38 -2.39 -8.78
C ASP A 30 -4.20 -3.44 -9.55
N GLY A 31 -5.28 -2.98 -10.19
CA GLY A 31 -6.32 -3.87 -10.72
C GLY A 31 -6.96 -4.67 -9.59
N GLU A 32 -6.84 -6.00 -9.66
CA GLU A 32 -7.35 -6.93 -8.63
C GLU A 32 -6.35 -7.16 -7.47
N LEU A 33 -5.11 -6.65 -7.60
CA LEU A 33 -4.07 -6.87 -6.61
C LEU A 33 -4.07 -5.76 -5.55
N MET A 34 -4.06 -6.15 -4.28
CA MET A 34 -3.90 -5.20 -3.19
C MET A 34 -2.41 -4.82 -3.05
N ILE A 35 -2.08 -3.53 -3.07
CA ILE A 35 -0.68 -3.04 -3.00
C ILE A 35 -0.25 -2.61 -1.60
N GLY A 36 -1.19 -2.20 -0.76
CA GLY A 36 -0.94 -1.88 0.64
C GLY A 36 -2.11 -1.20 1.33
N ARG A 37 -1.90 -0.80 2.58
CA ARG A 37 -2.86 -0.07 3.40
C ARG A 37 -2.19 1.11 4.09
N ILE A 38 -2.90 2.23 4.18
CA ILE A 38 -2.52 3.37 5.01
C ILE A 38 -3.60 3.62 6.05
N ARG A 39 -3.20 3.96 7.27
CA ARG A 39 -4.15 4.33 8.34
C ARG A 39 -3.59 5.41 9.23
N ARG A 40 -4.45 6.28 9.75
CA ARG A 40 -4.07 7.28 10.74
C ARG A 40 -4.06 6.66 12.12
N GLU A 41 -2.96 6.85 12.85
CA GLU A 41 -2.85 6.40 14.23
C GLU A 41 -3.44 7.45 15.18
N PHE A 42 -4.33 7.02 16.07
CA PHE A 42 -5.03 7.91 17.00
C PHE A 42 -4.49 7.85 18.43
N HIS A 43 -3.62 6.88 18.71
CA HIS A 43 -3.16 6.55 20.05
C HIS A 43 -1.65 6.31 20.08
N GLY A 44 -1.07 6.36 21.27
CA GLY A 44 0.35 6.05 21.49
C GLY A 44 1.33 7.12 20.99
N PRO A 45 2.63 6.80 20.96
CA PRO A 45 3.71 7.76 20.63
C PRO A 45 3.70 8.21 19.16
N VAL A 46 3.02 7.47 18.28
CA VAL A 46 2.87 7.77 16.85
C VAL A 46 1.53 8.43 16.52
N LYS A 47 0.78 8.87 17.54
CA LYS A 47 -0.50 9.56 17.37
C LYS A 47 -0.38 10.72 16.38
N GLY A 48 -1.31 10.77 15.43
CA GLY A 48 -1.37 11.78 14.38
C GLY A 48 -0.62 11.40 13.11
N LYS A 49 0.31 10.43 13.16
CA LYS A 49 1.01 9.92 11.98
C LYS A 49 0.17 8.91 11.20
N TRP A 50 0.52 8.75 9.94
CA TRP A 50 -0.03 7.75 9.04
C TRP A 50 0.88 6.54 8.99
N HIS A 51 0.39 5.40 9.48
CA HIS A 51 1.04 4.12 9.30
C HIS A 51 0.81 3.66 7.86
N TRP A 52 1.88 3.30 7.16
CA TRP A 52 1.84 2.68 5.85
C TRP A 52 2.37 1.26 5.94
N ALA A 53 1.71 0.33 5.24
CA ALA A 53 2.14 -1.05 5.10
C ALA A 53 1.94 -1.49 3.65
N SER A 54 3.04 -1.87 3.01
CA SER A 54 3.05 -2.38 1.64
C SER A 54 2.92 -3.90 1.64
N TRP A 55 2.10 -4.40 0.73
CA TRP A 55 2.06 -5.80 0.36
C TRP A 55 3.03 -6.08 -0.78
N PHE A 56 3.26 -7.36 -1.04
CA PHE A 56 4.11 -7.81 -2.12
C PHE A 56 3.25 -8.55 -3.16
N PRO A 57 3.57 -8.42 -4.45
CA PRO A 57 2.79 -9.01 -5.51
C PRO A 57 2.79 -10.53 -5.41
N LYS A 58 1.60 -11.14 -5.32
CA LYS A 58 1.44 -12.60 -5.31
C LYS A 58 1.97 -13.26 -6.58
N THR A 59 2.13 -12.49 -7.65
CA THR A 59 2.72 -12.89 -8.93
C THR A 59 4.25 -12.99 -8.90
N HIS A 60 4.91 -12.59 -7.81
CA HIS A 60 6.37 -12.64 -7.66
C HIS A 60 6.81 -13.50 -6.47
N ILE A 61 8.07 -13.92 -6.47
CA ILE A 61 8.77 -14.69 -5.43
C ILE A 61 10.15 -14.09 -5.15
N GLY A 62 10.71 -14.44 -4.00
CA GLY A 62 12.05 -14.05 -3.59
C GLY A 62 12.06 -13.13 -2.37
N ALA A 63 13.23 -12.53 -2.12
CA ALA A 63 13.43 -11.62 -1.00
C ALA A 63 12.62 -10.33 -1.21
N ARG A 64 11.79 -10.01 -0.22
CA ARG A 64 10.98 -8.78 -0.24
C ARG A 64 11.87 -7.59 0.15
N PRO A 65 11.82 -6.47 -0.58
CA PRO A 65 12.50 -5.26 -0.15
C PRO A 65 11.98 -4.82 1.22
N MET A 66 12.87 -4.25 2.03
CA MET A 66 12.58 -3.68 3.36
C MET A 66 13.04 -2.21 3.40
N PRO A 67 12.41 -1.34 4.20
CA PRO A 67 11.24 -1.62 5.05
C PRO A 67 9.95 -1.73 4.24
N ASN A 68 9.06 -2.64 4.64
CA ASN A 68 7.73 -2.80 4.03
C ASN A 68 6.62 -2.08 4.80
N ALA A 69 6.93 -1.44 5.92
CA ALA A 69 6.01 -0.65 6.71
C ALA A 69 6.73 0.47 7.46
N GLY A 70 5.98 1.49 7.87
CA GLY A 70 6.51 2.61 8.64
C GLY A 70 5.46 3.67 8.93
N TYR A 71 5.92 4.85 9.34
CA TYR A 71 5.07 5.99 9.63
C TYR A 71 5.44 7.20 8.77
N ALA A 72 4.45 7.99 8.39
CA ALA A 72 4.58 9.21 7.63
C ALA A 72 3.71 10.32 8.24
N ASP A 73 4.01 11.57 7.93
CA ASP A 73 3.29 12.71 8.52
C ASP A 73 1.94 12.97 7.84
N THR A 74 1.77 12.58 6.58
CA THR A 74 0.53 12.77 5.81
C THR A 74 0.10 11.50 5.09
N ALA A 75 -1.20 11.41 4.79
CA ALA A 75 -1.76 10.33 3.97
C ALA A 75 -1.08 10.25 2.60
N ARG A 76 -0.78 11.40 1.98
CA ARG A 76 -0.13 11.47 0.67
C ARG A 76 1.27 10.87 0.69
N ILE A 77 2.07 11.16 1.71
CA ILE A 77 3.40 10.55 1.87
C ILE A 77 3.28 9.06 2.17
N ALA A 78 2.31 8.64 2.99
CA ALA A 78 2.04 7.24 3.26
C ALA A 78 1.65 6.46 1.98
N THR A 79 0.77 7.02 1.15
CA THR A 79 0.42 6.49 -0.18
C THR A 79 1.67 6.36 -1.05
N GLN A 80 2.46 7.43 -1.17
CA GLN A 80 3.69 7.41 -1.95
C GLN A 80 4.63 6.28 -1.54
N LYS A 81 4.80 6.06 -0.22
CA LYS A 81 5.66 4.99 0.29
C LYS A 81 5.15 3.60 -0.06
N VAL A 82 3.84 3.37 -0.02
CA VAL A 82 3.25 2.09 -0.45
C VAL A 82 3.51 1.85 -1.94
N GLU A 83 3.27 2.87 -2.78
CA GLU A 83 3.44 2.74 -4.23
C GLU A 83 4.91 2.55 -4.62
N GLU A 84 5.83 3.32 -4.04
CA GLU A 84 7.28 3.16 -4.24
C GLU A 84 7.74 1.74 -3.88
N GLN A 85 7.22 1.19 -2.78
CA GLN A 85 7.56 -0.14 -2.32
C GLN A 85 6.96 -1.24 -3.22
N TRP A 86 5.74 -1.04 -3.72
CA TRP A 86 5.10 -1.95 -4.67
C TRP A 86 5.87 -2.01 -5.99
N GLU A 87 6.20 -0.85 -6.56
CA GLU A 87 7.01 -0.74 -7.78
C GLU A 87 8.42 -1.35 -7.58
N LEU A 88 9.01 -1.16 -6.40
CA LEU A 88 10.27 -1.79 -6.06
C LEU A 88 10.15 -3.32 -6.04
N CYS A 89 9.09 -3.87 -5.45
CA CYS A 89 8.81 -5.31 -5.46
C CYS A 89 8.71 -5.85 -6.89
N LEU A 90 7.92 -5.20 -7.75
CA LEU A 90 7.77 -5.58 -9.16
C LEU A 90 9.10 -5.55 -9.92
N ARG A 91 10.03 -4.66 -9.54
CA ARG A 91 11.33 -4.52 -10.20
C ARG A 91 12.37 -5.55 -9.74
N VAL A 92 12.40 -5.87 -8.45
CA VAL A 92 13.52 -6.64 -7.85
C VAL A 92 13.18 -8.08 -7.52
N MET A 93 11.89 -8.41 -7.41
CA MET A 93 11.45 -9.79 -7.15
C MET A 93 11.34 -10.55 -8.46
N THR A 94 11.46 -11.88 -8.40
CA THR A 94 11.37 -12.74 -9.58
C THR A 94 9.90 -13.07 -9.87
N PRO A 95 9.40 -12.87 -11.10
CA PRO A 95 8.05 -13.30 -11.48
C PRO A 95 7.89 -14.82 -11.29
N ARG A 96 6.76 -15.24 -10.71
CA ARG A 96 6.42 -16.67 -10.50
C ARG A 96 6.19 -17.41 -11.80
N ASP A 97 5.59 -16.74 -12.76
CA ASP A 97 5.35 -17.26 -14.08
C ASP A 97 5.90 -16.26 -15.11
N PRO A 98 7.18 -16.37 -15.47
CA PRO A 98 7.79 -15.50 -16.47
C PRO A 98 7.27 -15.75 -17.89
N GLN A 99 6.41 -16.77 -18.12
CA GLN A 99 5.91 -17.18 -19.44
C GLN A 99 4.38 -17.04 -19.60
N GLY A 100 3.62 -16.71 -18.56
CA GLY A 100 2.19 -16.39 -18.62
C GLY A 100 1.26 -17.59 -18.87
N ARG A 101 1.65 -18.80 -18.46
CA ARG A 101 0.76 -19.96 -18.45
C ARG A 101 -0.18 -19.89 -17.26
N LYS A 102 -1.40 -19.39 -17.50
CA LYS A 102 -2.54 -19.59 -16.59
C LYS A 102 -2.69 -21.09 -16.28
N PRO A 103 -3.03 -21.46 -15.03
CA PRO A 103 -3.39 -22.83 -14.67
C PRO A 103 -4.62 -23.31 -15.45
#